data_AF-A0A956WYM1-F1
#
_entry.id   AF-A0A956WYM1-F1
#
_cell.length_a   1.000
_cell.length_b   1.000
_cell.length_c   1.000
_cell.angle_alpha   90.00
_cell.angle_beta   90.00
_cell.angle_gamma   90.00
#
_symmetry.space_group_name_H-M   'P 1'
#
loop_
_entity.id
_entity.type
_entity.pdbx_description
1 polymer ?
#
loop_
_entity_poly.entity_id
_entity_poly.type
_entity_poly.pdbx_seq_one_letter_code
_entity_poly.pdbx_strand_id
1 'polypeptide(L)'
;MLRTRVISAIVLLAIVAIPLILGGLPFFVLVAAFGLIATYEFVILFRKGQHAPMLIVAAALTLAFIAQAQWPALLPLAPLLTAAVIASLIASLWNKSEHPASDWALTLAGALYVGWLL
;
A
#
# COMPACT_ATOMS: atom_id res chain seq x y z
N MET A 1 4.34 -19.56 26.62
CA MET A 1 5.03 -18.82 25.53
C MET A 1 5.04 -19.58 24.21
N LEU A 2 5.51 -20.84 24.14
CA LEU A 2 5.46 -21.65 22.91
C LEU A 2 4.03 -21.88 22.37
N ARG A 3 3.08 -22.20 23.25
CA ARG A 3 1.67 -22.42 22.87
C ARG A 3 1.07 -21.24 22.08
N THR A 4 1.27 -20.01 22.56
CA THR A 4 0.76 -18.79 21.90
C THR A 4 1.43 -18.58 20.54
N ARG A 5 2.74 -18.84 20.42
CA ARG A 5 3.47 -18.73 19.14
C ARG A 5 2.97 -19.74 18.11
N VAL A 6 2.77 -21.00 18.53
CA VAL A 6 2.27 -22.07 17.65
C VAL A 6 0.84 -21.77 17.19
N ILE A 7 -0.04 -21.37 18.11
CA ILE A 7 -1.42 -21.00 17.77
C ILE A 7 -1.45 -19.82 16.79
N SER A 8 -0.68 -18.76 17.07
CA SER A 8 -0.61 -17.59 16.19
C SER A 8 -0.09 -17.95 14.80
N ALA A 9 0.93 -18.81 14.71
CA ALA A 9 1.49 -19.26 13.44
C ALA A 9 0.47 -20.06 12.63
N ILE A 10 -0.26 -20.98 13.26
CA ILE A 10 -1.32 -21.77 12.60
C ILE A 10 -2.45 -20.88 12.11
N VAL A 11 -2.88 -19.91 12.94
CA VAL A 11 -3.95 -18.97 12.58
C VAL A 11 -3.51 -18.09 11.41
N LEU A 12 -2.30 -17.52 11.44
CA LEU A 12 -1.78 -16.70 10.36
C LEU A 12 -1.62 -17.52 9.07
N LEU A 13 -1.14 -18.76 9.19
CA LEU A 13 -1.05 -19.69 8.05
C LEU A 13 -2.42 -19.90 7.42
N ALA A 14 -3.47 -20.16 8.21
CA ALA A 14 -4.82 -20.33 7.67
C ALA A 14 -5.35 -19.06 7.00
N ILE A 15 -5.12 -17.89 7.61
CA ILE A 15 -5.53 -16.59 7.07
C ILE A 15 -4.89 -16.32 5.70
N VAL A 16 -3.65 -16.78 5.48
CA VAL A 16 -2.96 -16.59 4.20
C VAL A 16 -3.27 -17.72 3.21
N ALA A 17 -3.22 -18.98 3.66
CA ALA A 17 -3.36 -20.14 2.80
C ALA A 17 -4.77 -20.28 2.21
N ILE A 18 -5.82 -20.00 2.99
CA ILE A 18 -7.20 -20.15 2.52
C ILE A 18 -7.49 -19.20 1.35
N PRO A 19 -7.28 -17.87 1.46
CA PRO A 19 -7.50 -16.97 0.33
C PRO A 19 -6.55 -17.23 -0.84
N LEU A 20 -5.31 -17.66 -0.58
CA LEU A 20 -4.35 -18.02 -1.62
C LEU A 20 -4.85 -19.19 -2.48
N ILE A 21 -5.41 -20.24 -1.86
CA ILE A 21 -5.97 -21.39 -2.57
C ILE A 21 -7.25 -21.01 -3.34
N LEU A 22 -8.09 -20.15 -2.76
CA LEU A 22 -9.31 -19.67 -3.42
C LEU A 22 -9.00 -18.73 -4.60
N GLY A 23 -7.88 -18.00 -4.55
CA GLY A 23 -7.49 -17.03 -5.55
C GLY A 23 -8.46 -15.85 -5.67
N GLY A 24 -8.40 -15.15 -6.82
CA GLY A 24 -9.37 -14.13 -7.21
C GLY A 24 -9.65 -13.05 -6.16
N LEU A 25 -10.93 -12.76 -5.94
CA LEU A 25 -11.37 -11.72 -4.98
C LEU A 25 -10.93 -11.98 -3.53
N PRO A 26 -11.06 -13.21 -2.97
CA PRO A 26 -10.53 -13.50 -1.64
C PRO A 26 -9.05 -13.15 -1.47
N PHE A 27 -8.21 -13.55 -2.43
CA PHE A 27 -6.79 -13.23 -2.40
C PHE A 27 -6.54 -11.73 -2.55
N PHE A 28 -7.26 -11.06 -3.47
CA PHE A 28 -7.19 -9.61 -3.63
C PHE A 28 -7.52 -8.87 -2.33
N VAL A 29 -8.60 -9.24 -1.62
CA VAL A 29 -8.98 -8.59 -0.35
C VAL A 29 -7.89 -8.79 0.71
N LEU A 30 -7.29 -9.99 0.78
CA LEU A 30 -6.19 -10.27 1.68
C LEU A 30 -4.99 -9.36 1.38
N VAL A 31 -4.53 -9.33 0.13
CA VAL A 31 -3.39 -8.50 -0.30
C VAL A 31 -3.67 -7.02 -0.10
N ALA A 32 -4.88 -6.54 -0.42
CA ALA A 32 -5.29 -5.17 -0.17
C ALA A 32 -5.26 -4.80 1.31
N ALA A 33 -5.76 -5.68 2.20
CA ALA A 33 -5.72 -5.46 3.64
C ALA A 33 -4.29 -5.37 4.17
N PHE A 34 -3.42 -6.31 3.80
CA PHE A 34 -2.01 -6.28 4.20
C PHE A 34 -1.26 -5.09 3.59
N GLY A 35 -1.56 -4.72 2.34
CA GLY A 35 -1.01 -3.54 1.68
C GLY A 35 -1.38 -2.25 2.42
N LEU A 36 -2.63 -2.10 2.85
CA LEU A 36 -3.06 -0.94 3.64
C LEU A 36 -2.36 -0.87 5.01
N ILE A 37 -2.21 -2.00 5.69
CA ILE A 37 -1.48 -2.08 6.96
C ILE A 37 0.00 -1.70 6.74
N ALA A 38 0.64 -2.25 5.71
CA ALA A 38 2.02 -1.95 5.38
C ALA A 38 2.23 -0.47 5.02
N THR A 39 1.32 0.12 4.24
CA THR A 39 1.36 1.56 3.90
C THR A 39 1.16 2.43 5.14
N TYR A 40 0.27 2.05 6.06
CA TYR A 40 0.08 2.75 7.33
C TYR A 40 1.35 2.76 8.18
N GLU A 41 1.97 1.60 8.38
CA GLU A 41 3.22 1.46 9.13
C GLU A 41 4.37 2.23 8.48
N PHE A 42 4.50 2.15 7.16
CA PHE A 42 5.48 2.92 6.39
C PHE A 42 5.33 4.42 6.64
N VAL A 43 4.11 4.95 6.50
CA VAL A 43 3.84 6.39 6.69
C VAL A 43 4.13 6.83 8.12
N ILE A 44 3.74 6.03 9.13
CA ILE A 44 4.01 6.36 10.53
C ILE A 44 5.49 6.32 10.86
N LEU A 45 6.24 5.37 10.31
CA LEU A 45 7.68 5.28 10.49
C LEU A 45 8.36 6.59 10.04
N PHE A 46 8.02 7.10 8.87
CA PHE A 46 8.60 8.36 8.37
C PHE A 46 8.08 9.58 9.11
N ARG A 47 6.84 9.57 9.60
CA ARG A 47 6.31 10.65 10.46
C ARG A 47 7.07 10.80 11.77
N LYS A 48 7.61 9.71 12.33
CA LYS A 48 8.51 9.79 13.49
C LYS A 48 9.84 10.48 13.16
N GLY A 49 10.25 10.49 11.89
CA GLY A 49 11.46 11.13 11.39
C GLY A 49 11.26 12.54 10.83
N GLN A 50 10.29 13.31 11.35
CA GLN A 50 9.97 14.69 10.94
C GLN A 50 9.51 14.88 9.48
N HIS A 51 9.17 13.79 8.78
CA HIS A 51 8.53 13.87 7.47
C HIS A 51 7.01 13.83 7.62
N ALA A 52 6.27 14.33 6.64
CA ALA A 52 4.81 14.31 6.64
C ALA A 52 4.22 13.66 5.36
N PRO A 53 4.52 12.38 5.07
CA PRO A 53 3.90 11.68 3.95
C PRO A 53 2.37 11.57 4.13
N MET A 54 1.66 11.64 3.00
CA MET A 54 0.21 11.71 2.93
C MET A 54 -0.39 10.30 2.94
N LEU A 55 -0.85 9.85 4.12
CA LEU A 55 -1.41 8.51 4.30
C LEU A 55 -2.51 8.16 3.30
N ILE A 56 -3.47 9.08 3.10
CA ILE A 56 -4.64 8.85 2.24
C ILE A 56 -4.20 8.66 0.78
N VAL A 57 -3.27 9.48 0.31
CA VAL A 57 -2.75 9.39 -1.06
C VAL A 57 -1.95 8.10 -1.23
N ALA A 58 -1.05 7.80 -0.29
CA ALA A 58 -0.26 6.57 -0.34
C ALA A 58 -1.18 5.33 -0.35
N ALA A 59 -2.18 5.27 0.53
CA ALA A 59 -3.13 4.17 0.61
C ALA A 59 -3.98 4.03 -0.66
N ALA A 60 -4.49 5.13 -1.21
CA ALA A 60 -5.27 5.11 -2.44
C ALA A 60 -4.44 4.60 -3.63
N LEU A 61 -3.19 5.04 -3.74
CA LEU A 61 -2.27 4.58 -4.79
C LEU A 61 -1.87 3.11 -4.60
N THR A 62 -1.58 2.68 -3.36
CA THR A 62 -1.35 1.25 -3.04
C THR A 62 -2.52 0.39 -3.51
N LEU A 63 -3.76 0.77 -3.19
CA LEU A 63 -4.95 0.05 -3.64
C LEU A 63 -5.10 0.06 -5.16
N ALA A 64 -4.75 1.18 -5.82
CA ALA A 64 -4.83 1.27 -7.27
C ALA A 64 -3.83 0.32 -7.95
N PHE A 65 -2.60 0.18 -7.43
CA PHE A 65 -1.62 -0.79 -7.95
C PHE A 65 -2.02 -2.24 -7.67
N ILE A 66 -2.54 -2.54 -6.48
CA ILE A 66 -3.06 -3.89 -6.18
C ILE A 66 -4.26 -4.22 -7.07
N ALA A 67 -5.16 -3.26 -7.31
CA ALA A 67 -6.29 -3.43 -8.24
C ALA A 67 -5.81 -3.61 -9.68
N GLN A 68 -4.71 -2.97 -10.07
CA GLN A 68 -4.11 -3.15 -11.38
C GLN A 68 -3.65 -4.59 -11.62
N ALA A 69 -3.03 -5.22 -10.62
CA ALA A 69 -2.63 -6.61 -10.69
C ALA A 69 -3.84 -7.55 -10.86
N GLN A 70 -4.96 -7.23 -10.21
CA GLN A 70 -6.20 -8.03 -10.29
C GLN A 70 -6.95 -7.83 -11.63
N TRP A 71 -6.92 -6.62 -12.20
CA TRP A 71 -7.67 -6.26 -13.42
C TRP A 71 -6.80 -5.49 -14.44
N PRO A 72 -5.76 -6.11 -15.01
CA PRO A 72 -4.81 -5.42 -15.88
C PRO A 72 -5.43 -4.93 -17.19
N ALA A 73 -6.52 -5.57 -17.65
CA ALA A 73 -7.26 -5.13 -18.84
C ALA A 73 -8.07 -3.83 -18.61
N LEU A 74 -8.53 -3.59 -17.38
CA LEU A 74 -9.30 -2.40 -17.01
C LEU A 74 -8.38 -1.25 -16.57
N LEU A 75 -7.22 -1.60 -16.01
CA LEU A 75 -6.24 -0.65 -15.49
C LEU A 75 -4.89 -0.88 -16.21
N PRO A 76 -4.67 -0.27 -17.38
CA PRO A 76 -3.37 -0.38 -18.02
C PRO A 76 -2.30 0.32 -17.18
N LEU A 77 -1.12 -0.31 -17.10
CA LEU A 77 -0.08 0.08 -16.15
C LEU A 77 0.50 1.48 -16.41
N ALA A 78 0.79 1.79 -17.68
CA ALA A 78 1.38 3.06 -18.08
C ALA A 78 0.49 4.28 -17.74
N PRO A 79 -0.81 4.31 -18.10
CA PRO A 79 -1.67 5.42 -17.71
C PRO A 79 -1.90 5.46 -16.19
N LEU A 80 -1.96 4.31 -15.51
CA LEU A 80 -2.09 4.28 -14.05
C LEU A 80 -0.88 4.92 -13.37
N LEU A 81 0.35 4.54 -13.74
CA LEU A 81 1.58 5.14 -13.22
C LEU A 81 1.62 6.64 -13.49
N THR A 82 1.27 7.05 -14.69
CA THR A 82 1.23 8.47 -15.09
C THR A 82 0.23 9.24 -14.22
N ALA A 83 -0.98 8.71 -14.06
CA ALA A 83 -2.00 9.29 -13.20
C ALA A 83 -1.58 9.31 -11.72
N ALA A 84 -0.91 8.27 -11.22
CA ALA A 84 -0.42 8.20 -9.85
C ALA A 84 0.61 9.31 -9.55
N VAL A 85 1.56 9.53 -10.45
CA VAL A 85 2.56 10.61 -10.33
C VAL A 85 1.87 11.97 -10.36
N ILE A 86 1.01 12.22 -11.36
CA ILE A 86 0.33 13.52 -11.51
C ILE A 86 -0.61 13.79 -10.33
N ALA A 87 -1.43 12.81 -9.93
CA ALA A 87 -2.38 12.96 -8.84
C ALA A 87 -1.68 13.15 -7.49
N SER A 88 -0.57 12.44 -7.23
CA SER A 88 0.21 12.66 -6.01
C SER A 88 0.89 14.03 -5.97
N LEU A 89 1.38 14.54 -7.11
CA LEU A 89 1.91 15.89 -7.21
C LEU A 89 0.84 16.95 -6.93
N ILE A 90 -0.34 16.80 -7.54
CA ILE A 90 -1.49 17.69 -7.30
C ILE A 90 -1.88 17.65 -5.82
N ALA A 91 -1.96 16.45 -5.22
CA ALA A 91 -2.27 16.29 -3.80
C ALA A 91 -1.22 16.97 -2.90
N SER A 92 0.06 16.92 -3.30
CA SER A 92 1.16 17.56 -2.57
C SER A 92 1.06 19.09 -2.53
N LEU A 93 0.31 19.73 -3.44
CA LEU A 93 0.09 21.19 -3.39
C LEU A 93 -0.68 21.62 -2.13
N TRP A 94 -1.42 20.71 -1.50
CA TRP A 94 -2.10 20.96 -0.23
C TRP A 94 -1.26 20.57 1.00
N ASN A 95 -0.09 19.97 0.82
CA ASN A 95 0.78 19.60 1.94
C ASN A 95 1.64 20.81 2.37
N LYS A 96 1.38 21.34 3.57
CA LYS A 96 2.09 22.50 4.14
C LYS A 96 3.31 22.10 4.99
N SER A 97 3.95 20.99 4.65
CA SER A 97 5.09 20.50 5.43
C SER A 97 6.36 21.33 5.19
N GLU A 98 7.32 21.21 6.09
CA GLU A 98 8.64 21.86 5.97
C GLU A 98 9.49 21.26 4.83
N HIS A 99 9.18 20.03 4.40
CA HIS A 99 9.91 19.30 3.36
C HIS A 99 8.98 18.70 2.29
N PRO A 100 8.24 19.54 1.54
CA PRO A 100 7.13 19.10 0.69
C PRO A 100 7.56 18.16 -0.44
N ALA A 101 8.72 18.41 -1.05
CA ALA A 101 9.25 17.55 -2.11
C ALA A 101 9.63 16.15 -1.58
N SER A 102 10.26 16.08 -0.40
CA SER A 102 10.62 14.79 0.21
C SER A 102 9.39 14.02 0.67
N ASP A 103 8.37 14.72 1.19
CA ASP A 103 7.14 14.09 1.65
C ASP A 103 6.29 13.56 0.49
N TRP A 104 6.25 14.30 -0.61
CA TRP A 104 5.69 13.80 -1.87
C TRP A 104 6.44 12.55 -2.34
N ALA A 105 7.78 12.61 -2.39
CA ALA A 105 8.59 11.48 -2.82
C ALA A 105 8.37 10.26 -1.93
N LEU A 106 8.29 10.42 -0.61
CA LEU A 106 7.98 9.35 0.34
C LEU A 106 6.56 8.81 0.19
N THR A 107 5.58 9.68 -0.09
CA THR A 107 4.19 9.26 -0.36
C THR A 107 4.13 8.37 -1.59
N LEU A 108 4.78 8.78 -2.69
CA LEU A 108 4.82 8.04 -3.93
C LEU A 108 5.68 6.76 -3.81
N ALA A 109 6.85 6.85 -3.17
CA ALA A 109 7.73 5.72 -2.93
C ALA A 109 7.08 4.67 -2.03
N GLY A 110 6.37 5.08 -0.97
CA GLY A 110 5.61 4.16 -0.13
C GLY A 110 4.52 3.44 -0.92
N ALA A 111 3.77 4.17 -1.74
CA ALA A 111 2.73 3.58 -2.59
C ALA A 111 3.28 2.58 -3.61
N LEU A 112 4.41 2.91 -4.27
CA LEU A 112 5.06 2.02 -5.22
C LEU A 112 5.71 0.84 -4.48
N TYR A 113 6.51 1.08 -3.45
CA TYR A 113 7.19 0.02 -2.70
C TYR A 113 6.22 -1.00 -2.13
N VAL A 114 5.10 -0.55 -1.56
CA VAL A 114 4.09 -1.46 -1.01
C VAL A 114 3.17 -1.98 -2.11
N GLY A 115 2.57 -1.12 -2.93
CA GLY A 115 1.50 -1.53 -3.85
C GLY A 115 1.98 -2.15 -5.16
N TRP A 116 3.15 -1.78 -5.67
CA TRP A 116 3.69 -2.34 -6.92
C TRP A 116 4.44 -3.66 -6.71
N LEU A 117 5.10 -3.82 -5.57
CA LEU A 117 5.89 -5.02 -5.26
C LEU A 117 5.10 -6.11 -4.54
N LEU A 118 3.85 -5.83 -4.14
CA LEU A 118 2.89 -6.83 -3.66
C LEU A 118 2.14 -7.46 -4.83
#